data_AF-A0A2I0HHU5-F1
#
_entry.id   AF-A0A2I0HHU5-F1
#
_cell.length_a   1.000
_cell.length_b   1.000
_cell.length_c   1.000
_cell.angle_alpha   90.00
_cell.angle_beta   90.00
_cell.angle_gamma   90.00
#
_symmetry.space_group_name_H-M   'P 1'
#
loop_
_entity.id
_entity.type
_entity.pdbx_description
1 polymer ?
#
loop_
_entity_poly.entity_id
_entity_poly.type
_entity_poly.pdbx_seq_one_letter_code
_entity_poly.pdbx_strand_id
1 'polypeptide(L)' 'MVVLLGGHTVGVAHCGFFQDRLSNFQGTRLPDPSMDPALVSQLNKTCGSGTGG' A
#
# COMPACT_ATOMS: atom_id res chain seq x y z
N MET A 1 -18.12 10.06 0.65
CA MET A 1 -19.02 9.95 1.82
C MET A 1 -18.18 9.42 2.97
N VAL A 2 -18.05 10.15 4.09
CA VAL A 2 -17.12 9.81 5.19
C VAL A 2 -17.57 8.55 5.96
N VAL A 3 -18.88 8.35 6.10
CA VAL A 3 -19.46 7.26 6.92
C VAL A 3 -19.06 5.87 6.40
N LEU A 4 -18.86 5.70 5.09
CA LEU A 4 -18.52 4.40 4.50
C LEU A 4 -17.05 4.00 4.68
N LEU A 5 -16.15 4.90 5.10
CA LEU A 5 -14.73 4.57 5.26
C LEU A 5 -14.48 3.60 6.43
N GLY A 6 -15.40 3.50 7.39
CA GLY A 6 -15.31 2.52 8.49
C GLY A 6 -15.30 1.07 8.02
N GLY A 7 -15.78 0.78 6.80
CA GLY A 7 -15.70 -0.56 6.21
C GLY A 7 -14.27 -1.06 6.00
N HIS A 8 -13.28 -0.16 5.91
CA HIS A 8 -11.87 -0.54 5.80
C HIS A 8 -11.20 -0.87 7.14
N THR A 9 -11.90 -0.74 8.28
CA THR A 9 -11.37 -1.12 9.59
C THR A 9 -11.22 -2.65 9.74
N VAL A 10 -11.99 -3.42 8.97
CA VAL A 10 -11.97 -4.89 8.98
C VAL A 10 -11.78 -5.45 7.57
N GLY A 11 -11.11 -6.60 7.46
CA GLY A 11 -10.88 -7.28 6.18
C GLY A 11 -9.42 -7.25 5.72
N VAL A 12 -9.19 -7.63 4.46
CA VAL A 12 -7.86 -7.70 3.84
C VAL A 12 -7.91 -7.08 2.44
N ALA A 13 -6.76 -6.59 1.98
CA ALA A 13 -6.59 -6.07 0.63
C ALA A 13 -5.37 -6.73 -0.03
N HIS A 14 -5.49 -7.05 -1.32
CA HIS A 14 -4.38 -7.59 -2.09
C HIS A 14 -3.34 -6.50 -2.41
N CYS A 15 -2.05 -6.84 -2.35
CA CYS A 15 -0.95 -5.88 -2.57
C CYS A 15 -1.09 -5.09 -3.88
N GLY A 16 -1.61 -5.72 -4.95
CA GLY A 16 -1.80 -5.06 -6.25
C GLY A 16 -2.67 -3.81 -6.22
N PHE A 17 -3.54 -3.63 -5.21
CA PHE A 17 -4.38 -2.43 -5.09
C PHE A 17 -3.61 -1.19 -4.60
N PHE A 18 -2.47 -1.37 -3.93
CA PHE A 18 -1.72 -0.27 -3.33
C PHE A 18 -0.20 -0.34 -3.55
N GLN A 19 0.29 -1.34 -4.31
CA GLN A 19 1.69 -1.51 -4.68
C GLN A 19 2.33 -0.24 -5.27
N ASP A 20 1.61 0.48 -6.13
CA ASP A 20 2.09 1.73 -6.73
C ASP A 20 2.51 2.75 -5.66
N ARG A 21 1.72 2.84 -4.57
CA ARG A 21 1.94 3.75 -3.44
C ARG A 21 3.21 3.41 -2.66
N LEU A 22 3.67 2.17 -2.71
CA LEU A 22 4.82 1.70 -1.93
C LEU A 22 6.17 1.99 -2.60
N SER A 23 6.20 2.16 -3.93
CA SER A 23 7.47 2.14 -4.69
C SER A 23 7.53 3.04 -5.93
N ASN A 24 6.41 3.39 -6.58
CA ASN A 24 6.43 4.16 -7.82
C ASN A 24 5.23 5.10 -7.94
N PHE A 25 4.91 5.79 -6.86
CA PHE A 25 3.70 6.60 -6.79
C PHE A 25 3.72 7.67 -7.89
N GLN A 26 2.73 7.65 -8.77
CA GLN A 26 2.60 8.57 -9.91
C GLN A 26 3.83 8.61 -10.83
N GLY A 27 4.57 7.49 -10.96
CA GLY A 27 5.74 7.40 -11.84
C GLY A 27 7.01 8.06 -11.31
N THR A 28 7.02 8.48 -10.05
CA THR A 28 8.17 9.17 -9.43
C THR A 28 9.30 8.23 -9.02
N ARG A 29 9.08 6.91 -9.04
CA ARG A 29 9.96 5.88 -8.44
C ARG A 29 10.21 6.09 -6.94
N LEU A 30 9.29 6.78 -6.28
CA LEU A 30 9.28 7.01 -4.84
C LEU A 30 7.95 6.49 -4.25
N PRO A 31 7.93 6.12 -2.96
CA PRO A 31 6.69 5.88 -2.24
C PRO A 31 5.83 7.15 -2.14
N ASP A 32 4.54 6.97 -1.90
CA ASP A 32 3.59 8.06 -1.68
C ASP A 32 4.00 8.90 -0.47
N PRO A 33 4.28 10.21 -0.64
CA PRO A 33 4.71 11.08 0.46
C PRO A 33 3.64 11.31 1.53
N SER A 34 2.37 10.97 1.26
CA SER A 34 1.29 11.04 2.25
C SER A 34 1.17 9.80 3.14
N MET A 35 1.87 8.71 2.78
CA MET A 35 1.91 7.50 3.61
C MET A 35 2.94 7.63 4.74
N ASP A 36 2.64 6.99 5.86
CA ASP A 36 3.59 6.87 6.96
C ASP A 36 4.81 6.01 6.54
N PRO A 37 6.05 6.48 6.71
CA PRO A 37 7.25 5.74 6.30
C PRO A 37 7.43 4.39 7.00
N ALA A 38 6.97 4.25 8.25
CA ALA A 38 7.06 2.98 8.97
C ALA A 38 6.06 1.96 8.40
N LEU A 39 4.85 2.39 8.07
CA LEU A 39 3.87 1.58 7.35
C LEU A 39 4.38 1.17 5.97
N VAL A 40 4.99 2.09 5.21
CA VAL A 40 5.62 1.76 3.92
C VAL A 40 6.69 0.70 4.09
N SER A 41 7.55 0.81 5.11
CA SER A 41 8.56 -0.21 5.41
C SER A 41 7.96 -1.57 5.76
N GLN A 42 6.88 -1.59 6.54
CA GLN A 42 6.18 -2.82 6.92
C GLN A 42 5.51 -3.47 5.70
N LEU A 43 4.74 -2.70 4.92
CA LEU A 43 4.05 -3.18 3.74
C LEU A 43 5.02 -3.59 2.63
N ASN A 44 6.18 -2.92 2.48
CA ASN A 44 7.22 -3.36 1.54
C ASN A 44 7.83 -4.71 1.93
N LYS A 45 7.88 -5.06 3.22
CA LYS A 45 8.30 -6.40 3.66
C LYS A 45 7.21 -7.43 3.40
N THR A 46 5.95 -7.07 3.65
CA THR A 46 4.80 -7.97 3.45
C THR A 46 4.52 -8.23 1.97
N CYS A 47 4.61 -7.20 1.13
CA CYS A 47 4.40 -7.25 -0.32
C CYS A 47 5.71 -7.44 -1.10
N GLY A 48 6.83 -7.68 -0.41
CA GLY A 48 8.17 -7.73 -0.98
C GLY A 48 8.41 -8.97 -1.85
N SER A 49 8.56 -8.73 -3.16
CA SER A 49 9.11 -9.57 -4.23
C SER A 49 9.12 -11.09 -4.02
N GLY A 50 7.94 -11.69 -3.92
CA GLY A 50 7.73 -13.01 -4.49
C GLY A 50 7.52 -12.88 -5.99
N THR A 51 8.56 -13.10 -6.79
CA THR A 51 8.33 -13.75 -8.08
C THR A 51 7.56 -15.04 -7.81
N GLY A 52 6.29 -15.11 -8.19
CA GLY A 52 5.54 -16.37 -8.28
C GLY A 52 4.23 -16.40 -7.50
N GLY A 53 3.12 -16.42 -8.25
CA GLY A 53 1.74 -16.58 -7.80
C GLY A 53 0.77 -16.03 -8.83
#